data_AF-G3UZ62-F1
#
_entry.id   AF-G3UZ62-F1
#
_cell.length_a   1.000
_cell.length_b   1.000
_cell.length_c   1.000
_cell.angle_alpha   90.00
_cell.angle_beta   90.00
_cell.angle_gamma   90.00
#
_symmetry.space_group_name_H-M   'P 1'
#
loop_
_entity.id
_entity.type
_entity.pdbx_description
1 polymer ?
#
loop_
_entity_poly.entity_id
_entity_poly.type
_entity_poly.pdbx_seq_one_letter_code
_entity_poly.pdbx_strand_id
1 'polypeptide(L)'
;MVDVGKWPIFTLLSPQEAGSIRKACVFGTSANEAIYVTDNDEVFVFGLNYSNCLGTGDNQSTLVPKKLEALCGKKIKSLSYGSGPHVLLTTEDGVVYAWGHNGYSQLGNGTTNQGIAPVQVCTNLLIKQVIEVACGSHHSMALAADGELFAWGYNNCGQVGSGSTANQPTPRKVTNCLHTKRVVNIACGQTSSMAVLDSGEVYGWGYN
;
A
#
# COMPACT_ATOMS: atom_id res chain seq x y z
N MET A 1 -11.54 17.31 -8.13
CA MET A 1 -10.66 17.90 -7.10
C MET A 1 -11.04 17.28 -5.78
N VAL A 2 -10.06 16.79 -5.02
CA VAL A 2 -10.32 16.18 -3.69
C VAL A 2 -10.50 17.32 -2.70
N ASP A 3 -11.62 17.36 -1.98
CA ASP A 3 -11.87 18.39 -0.96
C ASP A 3 -11.10 18.07 0.33
N VAL A 4 -9.80 18.39 0.32
CA VAL A 4 -8.87 18.18 1.43
C VAL A 4 -9.03 19.20 2.57
N GLY A 5 -9.72 20.32 2.33
CA GLY A 5 -9.86 21.41 3.31
C GLY A 5 -10.64 21.01 4.56
N LYS A 6 -11.39 19.91 4.51
CA LYS A 6 -12.11 19.34 5.65
C LYS A 6 -11.23 18.49 6.57
N TRP A 7 -10.00 18.17 6.16
CA TRP A 7 -9.14 17.27 6.92
C TRP A 7 -8.12 18.08 7.74
N PRO A 8 -8.11 17.97 9.08
CA PRO A 8 -7.27 18.79 9.94
C PRO A 8 -5.78 18.78 9.58
N ILE A 9 -5.27 17.65 9.11
CA ILE A 9 -3.85 17.49 8.75
C ILE A 9 -3.42 18.43 7.61
N PHE A 10 -4.32 18.85 6.72
CA PHE A 10 -4.01 19.75 5.61
C PHE A 10 -4.21 21.24 5.93
N THR A 11 -4.61 21.59 7.16
CA THR A 11 -4.96 22.98 7.54
C THR A 11 -3.81 23.96 7.49
N LEU A 12 -2.57 23.48 7.55
CA LEU A 12 -1.36 24.31 7.44
C LEU A 12 -0.90 24.52 5.99
N LEU A 13 -1.53 23.86 5.01
CA LEU A 13 -1.20 24.07 3.60
C LEU A 13 -1.73 25.42 3.11
N SER A 14 -0.99 26.04 2.19
CA SER A 14 -1.51 27.20 1.47
C SER A 14 -2.73 26.81 0.62
N PRO A 15 -3.68 27.74 0.36
CA PRO A 15 -4.82 27.47 -0.51
C PRO A 15 -4.41 27.01 -1.92
N GLN A 16 -3.29 27.52 -2.44
CA GLN A 16 -2.74 27.14 -3.73
C GLN A 16 -2.27 25.68 -3.72
N GLU A 17 -1.53 25.29 -2.69
CA GLU A 17 -1.04 23.92 -2.55
C GLU A 17 -2.17 22.93 -2.32
N ALA A 18 -3.09 23.23 -1.39
CA ALA A 18 -4.27 22.41 -1.15
C ALA A 18 -5.14 22.26 -2.41
N GLY A 19 -5.27 23.33 -3.20
CA GLY A 19 -6.00 23.33 -4.48
C GLY A 19 -5.36 22.47 -5.57
N SER A 20 -4.05 22.17 -5.47
CA SER A 20 -3.34 21.31 -6.43
C SER A 20 -3.50 19.81 -6.15
N ILE A 21 -4.09 19.43 -5.01
CA ILE A 21 -4.17 18.03 -4.58
C ILE A 21 -5.25 17.28 -5.37
N ARG A 22 -4.81 16.30 -6.17
CA ARG A 22 -5.71 15.43 -6.94
C ARG A 22 -6.00 14.08 -6.27
N LYS A 23 -5.11 13.64 -5.38
CA LYS A 23 -5.26 12.39 -4.61
C LYS A 23 -4.57 12.58 -3.26
N ALA A 24 -5.23 12.16 -2.19
CA ALA A 24 -4.68 12.19 -0.85
C ALA A 24 -5.00 10.89 -0.14
N CYS A 25 -4.07 10.43 0.69
CA CYS A 25 -4.27 9.38 1.66
C CYS A 25 -3.81 9.92 3.01
N VAL A 26 -4.70 9.91 3.98
CA VAL A 26 -4.39 10.17 5.38
C VAL A 26 -4.48 8.86 6.13
N PHE A 27 -3.43 8.59 6.90
CA PHE A 27 -3.24 7.33 7.58
C PHE A 27 -2.65 7.54 8.98
N GLY A 28 -2.40 6.41 9.64
CA GLY A 28 -2.03 6.38 11.05
C GLY A 28 -3.22 6.26 11.97
N THR A 29 -2.98 5.71 13.15
CA THR A 29 -4.00 5.50 14.19
C THR A 29 -4.70 6.80 14.60
N SER A 30 -4.06 7.95 14.39
CA SER A 30 -4.59 9.27 14.74
C SER A 30 -4.73 10.19 13.53
N ALA A 31 -4.78 9.66 12.31
CA ALA A 31 -4.91 10.42 11.06
C ALA A 31 -3.85 11.55 10.94
N ASN A 32 -2.62 11.18 11.26
CA ASN A 32 -1.50 12.06 11.58
C ASN A 32 -0.32 11.86 10.61
N GLU A 33 -0.49 11.02 9.59
CA GLU A 33 0.38 10.94 8.42
C GLU A 33 -0.43 11.16 7.14
N ALA A 34 0.20 11.78 6.15
CA ALA A 34 -0.38 12.03 4.85
C ALA A 34 0.61 11.76 3.73
N ILE A 35 0.10 11.16 2.66
CA ILE A 35 0.71 11.16 1.32
C ILE A 35 -0.30 11.81 0.39
N TYR A 36 0.12 12.76 -0.43
CA TYR A 36 -0.73 13.34 -1.47
C TYR A 36 0.01 13.49 -2.79
N VAL A 37 -0.78 13.55 -3.86
CA VAL A 37 -0.33 13.69 -5.24
C VAL A 37 -0.96 14.94 -5.82
N THR A 38 -0.16 15.77 -6.48
CA THR A 38 -0.61 16.99 -7.13
C THR A 38 -1.08 16.75 -8.56
N ASP A 39 -1.74 17.74 -9.17
CA ASP A 39 -2.11 17.77 -10.59
C ASP A 39 -0.91 17.59 -11.54
N ASN A 40 0.31 17.92 -11.09
CA ASN A 40 1.55 17.77 -11.86
C ASN A 40 2.30 16.46 -11.57
N ASP A 41 1.63 15.46 -10.99
CA ASP A 41 2.23 14.17 -10.60
C ASP A 41 3.38 14.26 -9.59
N GLU A 42 3.44 15.35 -8.81
CA GLU A 42 4.36 15.44 -7.67
C GLU A 42 3.77 14.72 -6.46
N VAL A 43 4.62 14.05 -5.69
CA VAL A 43 4.22 13.28 -4.50
C VAL A 43 4.83 13.92 -3.28
N PHE A 44 4.01 14.19 -2.28
CA PHE A 44 4.42 14.82 -1.03
C PHE A 44 3.95 14.00 0.16
N VAL A 45 4.74 14.07 1.24
CA VAL A 45 4.52 13.34 2.47
C VAL A 45 4.77 14.22 3.69
N PHE A 46 4.00 14.04 4.75
CA PHE A 46 4.25 14.67 6.05
C PHE A 46 3.47 13.97 7.15
N GLY A 47 3.82 14.24 8.40
CA GLY A 47 3.24 13.61 9.59
C GLY A 47 4.29 12.97 10.50
N LEU A 48 3.87 11.97 11.28
CA LEU A 48 4.79 11.16 12.06
C LEU A 48 5.57 10.18 11.18
N ASN A 49 6.83 9.90 11.56
CA ASN A 49 7.71 9.03 10.78
C ASN A 49 8.51 8.02 11.61
N TYR A 50 8.05 7.68 12.81
CA TYR A 50 8.76 6.74 13.70
C TYR A 50 8.90 5.32 13.12
N SER A 51 8.04 4.97 12.16
CA SER A 51 8.07 3.69 11.45
C SER A 51 8.51 3.83 9.99
N ASN A 52 9.13 4.96 9.63
CA ASN A 52 9.64 5.26 8.30
C ASN A 52 8.56 5.30 7.19
N CYS A 53 7.29 5.49 7.55
CA CYS A 53 6.16 5.44 6.61
C CYS A 53 6.02 6.68 5.73
N LEU A 54 6.77 7.75 6.01
CA LEU A 54 6.90 8.84 5.05
C LEU A 54 7.85 8.48 3.90
N GLY A 55 8.76 7.52 4.08
CA GLY A 55 9.68 7.09 3.02
C GLY A 55 10.72 8.15 2.66
N THR A 56 11.02 9.09 3.55
CA THR A 56 11.89 10.26 3.31
C THR A 56 13.39 9.96 3.38
N GLY A 57 13.79 8.69 3.53
CA GLY A 57 15.18 8.30 3.77
C GLY A 57 15.65 8.51 5.22
N ASP A 58 14.73 8.87 6.11
CA ASP A 58 14.96 9.10 7.53
C ASP A 58 13.75 8.62 8.35
N ASN A 59 13.82 8.73 9.68
CA ASN A 59 12.73 8.45 10.61
C ASN A 59 12.19 9.73 11.29
N GLN A 60 12.42 10.89 10.68
CA GLN A 60 12.09 12.19 11.27
C GLN A 60 10.70 12.64 10.86
N SER A 61 9.85 12.89 11.86
CA SER A 61 8.52 13.48 11.67
C SER A 61 8.62 14.91 11.14
N THR A 62 7.65 15.34 10.33
CA THR A 62 7.59 16.69 9.78
C THR A 62 6.15 17.15 9.66
N LEU A 63 5.86 18.41 9.96
CA LEU A 63 4.56 19.03 9.67
C LEU A 63 4.56 19.83 8.35
N VAL A 64 5.74 19.96 7.75
CA VAL A 64 5.92 20.58 6.44
C VAL A 64 5.97 19.47 5.40
N PRO A 65 5.17 19.55 4.32
CA PRO A 65 5.27 18.63 3.20
C PRO A 65 6.68 18.49 2.67
N LYS A 66 7.17 17.25 2.66
CA LYS A 66 8.42 16.87 1.99
C LYS A 66 8.09 16.22 0.66
N LYS A 67 8.73 16.67 -0.40
CA LYS A 67 8.60 16.06 -1.72
C LYS A 67 9.31 14.70 -1.73
N LEU A 68 8.60 13.68 -2.20
CA LEU A 68 9.11 12.32 -2.32
C LEU A 68 9.56 12.10 -3.76
N GLU A 69 10.75 12.58 -4.08
CA GLU A 69 11.29 12.64 -5.45
C GLU A 69 11.27 11.28 -6.16
N ALA A 70 11.52 10.20 -5.41
CA ALA A 70 11.52 8.83 -5.93
C ALA A 70 10.18 8.40 -6.55
N LEU A 71 9.07 9.08 -6.26
CA LEU A 71 7.73 8.75 -6.77
C LEU A 71 7.12 9.82 -7.71
N CYS A 72 7.77 10.98 -7.85
CA CYS A 72 7.28 12.05 -8.73
C CYS A 72 7.28 11.60 -10.20
N GLY A 73 6.23 11.95 -10.93
CA GLY A 73 6.06 11.58 -12.34
C GLY A 73 5.73 10.11 -12.60
N LYS A 74 5.65 9.25 -11.56
CA LYS A 74 5.33 7.83 -11.72
C LYS A 74 3.85 7.52 -11.92
N LYS A 75 2.98 8.54 -11.97
CA LYS A 75 1.53 8.42 -12.18
C LYS A 75 0.87 7.42 -11.23
N ILE A 76 0.59 7.87 -10.01
CA ILE A 76 0.10 7.01 -8.93
C ILE A 76 -1.33 6.54 -9.19
N LYS A 77 -1.51 5.22 -9.31
CA LYS A 77 -2.80 4.56 -9.58
C LYS A 77 -3.53 4.18 -8.31
N SER A 78 -2.92 3.39 -7.42
CA SER A 78 -3.51 2.97 -6.15
C SER A 78 -2.47 3.07 -5.03
N LEU A 79 -2.94 3.33 -3.81
CA LEU A 79 -2.13 3.48 -2.60
C LEU A 79 -2.90 2.88 -1.43
N SER A 80 -2.20 2.12 -0.59
CA SER A 80 -2.74 1.54 0.64
C SER A 80 -1.71 1.59 1.77
N TYR A 81 -2.18 1.56 3.01
CA TYR A 81 -1.35 1.57 4.21
C TYR A 81 -1.82 0.53 5.23
N GLY A 82 -0.89 -0.07 5.95
CA GLY A 82 -1.17 -1.02 7.02
C GLY A 82 -1.17 -0.37 8.41
N SER A 83 -1.76 -1.02 9.40
CA SER A 83 -1.74 -0.54 10.81
C SER A 83 -0.44 -0.89 11.54
N GLY A 84 0.27 -1.93 11.12
CA GLY A 84 1.67 -2.19 11.46
C GLY A 84 2.56 -1.55 10.40
N PRO A 85 2.87 -0.28 10.58
CA PRO A 85 2.64 0.69 9.53
C PRO A 85 3.65 0.51 8.40
N HIS A 86 3.13 0.17 7.23
CA HIS A 86 3.85 0.06 5.97
C HIS A 86 2.94 0.62 4.88
N VAL A 87 3.53 1.06 3.78
CA VAL A 87 2.81 1.65 2.66
C VAL A 87 3.06 0.83 1.41
N LEU A 88 2.01 0.58 0.66
CA LEU A 88 2.08 0.10 -0.71
C LEU A 88 1.54 1.15 -1.65
N LEU A 89 2.17 1.23 -2.81
CA LEU A 89 1.74 2.09 -3.90
C LEU A 89 1.92 1.35 -5.22
N THR A 90 0.99 1.54 -6.13
CA THR A 90 1.14 1.10 -7.51
C THR A 90 0.88 2.23 -8.48
N THR A 91 1.61 2.19 -9.59
CA THR A 91 1.64 3.18 -10.66
C THR A 91 0.74 2.74 -11.83
N GLU A 92 0.47 3.64 -12.78
CA GLU A 92 -0.34 3.31 -13.96
C GLU A 92 0.28 2.24 -14.86
N ASP A 93 1.61 2.15 -14.92
CA ASP A 93 2.37 1.11 -15.61
C ASP A 93 2.49 -0.20 -14.80
N GLY A 94 1.83 -0.28 -13.63
CA GLY A 94 1.70 -1.52 -12.85
C GLY A 94 2.89 -1.86 -11.96
N VAL A 95 3.84 -0.95 -11.81
CA VAL A 95 4.96 -1.10 -10.86
C VAL A 95 4.44 -0.94 -9.44
N VAL A 96 4.96 -1.76 -8.51
CA VAL A 96 4.61 -1.70 -7.09
C VAL A 96 5.81 -1.22 -6.28
N TYR A 97 5.57 -0.26 -5.40
CA TYR A 97 6.51 0.28 -4.43
C TYR A 97 6.05 -0.04 -3.01
N ALA A 98 7.00 -0.32 -2.12
CA ALA A 98 6.74 -0.59 -0.71
C ALA A 98 7.79 0.09 0.18
N TRP A 99 7.38 0.58 1.35
CA TRP A 99 8.27 1.10 2.40
C TRP A 99 7.59 1.10 3.78
N GLY A 100 8.33 1.48 4.82
CA GLY A 100 7.89 1.47 6.21
C GLY A 100 8.28 0.19 6.95
N HIS A 101 7.39 -0.30 7.81
CA HIS A 101 7.65 -1.46 8.67
C HIS A 101 7.77 -2.77 7.89
N ASN A 102 8.81 -3.57 8.18
CA ASN A 102 9.10 -4.83 7.47
C ASN A 102 9.40 -6.04 8.37
N GLY A 103 9.11 -6.00 9.67
CA GLY A 103 9.45 -7.08 10.60
C GLY A 103 8.85 -8.46 10.27
N TYR A 104 7.84 -8.50 9.40
CA TYR A 104 7.18 -9.73 8.92
C TYR A 104 7.23 -9.86 7.39
N SER A 105 8.17 -9.17 6.74
CA SER A 105 8.38 -9.15 5.29
C SER A 105 7.24 -8.51 4.48
N GLN A 106 6.55 -7.53 5.04
CA GLN A 106 5.47 -6.76 4.41
C GLN A 106 5.92 -6.02 3.14
N LEU A 107 7.21 -5.76 2.96
CA LEU A 107 7.71 -5.07 1.78
C LEU A 107 7.91 -6.00 0.59
N GLY A 108 7.81 -7.32 0.77
CA GLY A 108 7.85 -8.29 -0.34
C GLY A 108 9.20 -8.38 -1.06
N ASN A 109 10.26 -7.83 -0.47
CA ASN A 109 11.59 -7.73 -1.08
C ASN A 109 12.56 -8.84 -0.63
N GLY A 110 12.05 -9.92 -0.03
CA GLY A 110 12.88 -11.03 0.44
C GLY A 110 13.56 -10.80 1.79
N THR A 111 13.35 -9.65 2.44
CA THR A 111 14.03 -9.29 3.70
C THR A 111 13.03 -9.01 4.82
N THR A 112 13.57 -8.75 6.03
CA THR A 112 12.84 -8.17 7.17
C THR A 112 13.36 -6.78 7.57
N ASN A 113 14.18 -6.17 6.71
CA ASN A 113 14.79 -4.85 6.95
C ASN A 113 13.76 -3.75 6.74
N GLN A 114 13.71 -2.78 7.66
CA GLN A 114 12.81 -1.63 7.58
C GLN A 114 13.09 -0.82 6.29
N GLY A 115 12.03 -0.36 5.62
CA GLY A 115 12.12 0.43 4.40
C GLY A 115 12.07 1.93 4.70
N ILE A 116 13.21 2.60 4.66
CA ILE A 116 13.27 4.05 4.92
C ILE A 116 12.89 4.92 3.71
N ALA A 117 12.82 4.32 2.52
CA ALA A 117 12.44 4.96 1.28
C ALA A 117 11.63 4.00 0.39
N PRO A 118 10.81 4.49 -0.54
CA PRO A 118 10.09 3.65 -1.50
C PRO A 118 11.05 2.73 -2.27
N VAL A 119 10.81 1.43 -2.20
CA VAL A 119 11.56 0.43 -2.96
C VAL A 119 10.62 -0.32 -3.88
N GLN A 120 11.04 -0.55 -5.12
CA GLN A 120 10.27 -1.36 -6.06
C GLN A 120 10.25 -2.83 -5.60
N VAL A 121 9.08 -3.46 -5.65
CA VAL A 121 8.91 -4.90 -5.35
C VAL A 121 9.33 -5.73 -6.57
N CYS A 122 10.63 -5.99 -6.69
CA CYS A 122 11.25 -6.63 -7.86
C CYS A 122 11.17 -8.16 -7.84
N THR A 123 9.97 -8.72 -7.89
CA THR A 123 9.74 -10.17 -7.87
C THR A 123 8.87 -10.62 -9.06
N ASN A 124 8.10 -11.70 -8.90
CA ASN A 124 7.04 -12.13 -9.82
C ASN A 124 5.96 -11.08 -10.13
N LEU A 125 5.90 -9.94 -9.42
CA LEU A 125 5.03 -8.82 -9.79
C LEU A 125 5.56 -8.02 -10.99
N LEU A 126 6.85 -8.10 -11.33
CA LEU A 126 7.44 -7.33 -12.44
C LEU A 126 6.84 -7.68 -13.82
N ILE A 127 6.30 -8.88 -13.96
CA ILE A 127 5.66 -9.36 -15.19
C ILE A 127 4.14 -9.13 -15.21
N LYS A 128 3.62 -8.39 -14.22
CA LYS A 128 2.18 -8.16 -14.04
C LYS A 128 1.86 -6.68 -14.14
N GLN A 129 0.71 -6.40 -14.74
CA GLN A 129 0.08 -5.09 -14.69
C GLN A 129 -0.73 -4.99 -13.39
N VAL A 130 -0.10 -4.55 -12.28
CA VAL A 130 -0.83 -4.32 -11.03
C VAL A 130 -1.78 -3.12 -11.18
N ILE A 131 -2.99 -3.23 -10.63
CA ILE A 131 -4.02 -2.21 -10.74
C ILE A 131 -4.52 -1.71 -9.39
N GLU A 132 -4.37 -2.51 -8.34
CA GLU A 132 -4.84 -2.20 -6.99
C GLU A 132 -3.93 -2.88 -5.97
N VAL A 133 -3.71 -2.21 -4.84
CA VAL A 133 -2.94 -2.72 -3.69
C VAL A 133 -3.76 -2.55 -2.42
N ALA A 134 -3.58 -3.47 -1.46
CA ALA A 134 -4.20 -3.40 -0.15
C ALA A 134 -3.22 -3.83 0.95
N CYS A 135 -3.38 -3.28 2.14
CA CYS A 135 -2.53 -3.53 3.31
C CYS A 135 -3.39 -3.89 4.51
N GLY A 136 -3.07 -4.99 5.20
CA GLY A 136 -3.57 -5.26 6.54
C GLY A 136 -2.61 -4.76 7.61
N SER A 137 -2.66 -5.34 8.82
CA SER A 137 -1.72 -4.93 9.88
C SER A 137 -0.27 -5.19 9.48
N HIS A 138 0.01 -6.38 8.99
CA HIS A 138 1.37 -6.80 8.64
C HIS A 138 1.41 -7.67 7.39
N HIS A 139 0.43 -7.55 6.50
CA HIS A 139 0.40 -8.28 5.24
C HIS A 139 -0.05 -7.35 4.13
N SER A 140 0.20 -7.79 2.91
CA SER A 140 0.12 -7.00 1.71
C SER A 140 -0.57 -7.79 0.61
N MET A 141 -1.32 -7.11 -0.24
CA MET A 141 -2.01 -7.68 -1.39
C MET A 141 -1.82 -6.80 -2.63
N ALA A 142 -1.71 -7.44 -3.80
CA ALA A 142 -1.68 -6.79 -5.10
C ALA A 142 -2.59 -7.53 -6.08
N LEU A 143 -3.50 -6.80 -6.72
CA LEU A 143 -4.38 -7.30 -7.78
C LEU A 143 -3.84 -6.88 -9.14
N ALA A 144 -3.62 -7.86 -10.01
CA ALA A 144 -3.24 -7.64 -11.40
C ALA A 144 -4.46 -7.51 -12.32
N ALA A 145 -4.29 -6.85 -13.47
CA ALA A 145 -5.37 -6.58 -14.45
C ALA A 145 -5.98 -7.86 -15.05
N ASP A 146 -5.20 -8.95 -15.10
CA ASP A 146 -5.66 -10.28 -15.50
C ASP A 146 -6.53 -10.97 -14.43
N GLY A 147 -6.69 -10.35 -13.26
CA GLY A 147 -7.49 -10.86 -12.14
C GLY A 147 -6.69 -11.76 -11.20
N GLU A 148 -5.38 -11.92 -11.41
CA GLU A 148 -4.54 -12.64 -10.49
C GLU A 148 -4.28 -11.83 -9.22
N LEU A 149 -4.42 -12.49 -8.08
CA LEU A 149 -4.18 -11.92 -6.77
C LEU A 149 -2.89 -12.46 -6.16
N PHE A 150 -2.06 -11.55 -5.65
CA PHE A 150 -0.85 -11.86 -4.92
C PHE A 150 -0.95 -11.34 -3.49
N ALA A 151 -0.41 -12.08 -2.54
CA ALA A 151 -0.32 -11.67 -1.15
C ALA A 151 1.03 -12.06 -0.53
N TRP A 152 1.50 -11.29 0.46
CA TRP A 152 2.75 -11.55 1.19
C TRP A 152 2.79 -10.88 2.56
N GLY A 153 3.86 -11.11 3.30
CA GLY A 153 4.07 -10.60 4.66
C GLY A 153 3.69 -11.61 5.74
N TYR A 154 3.21 -11.10 6.87
CA TYR A 154 2.76 -11.88 8.02
C TYR A 154 1.67 -12.86 7.62
N ASN A 155 1.71 -14.11 8.11
CA ASN A 155 0.76 -15.14 7.70
C ASN A 155 0.34 -16.11 8.81
N ASN A 156 0.60 -15.81 10.09
CA ASN A 156 0.29 -16.76 11.17
C ASN A 156 -1.19 -17.14 11.28
N CYS A 157 -2.12 -16.30 10.80
CA CYS A 157 -3.55 -16.58 10.77
C CYS A 157 -4.04 -17.01 9.38
N GLY A 158 -3.13 -17.23 8.42
CA GLY A 158 -3.48 -17.62 7.05
C GLY A 158 -3.88 -16.46 6.13
N GLN A 159 -3.68 -15.19 6.53
CA GLN A 159 -4.07 -14.00 5.74
C GLN A 159 -3.41 -13.90 4.36
N VAL A 160 -2.32 -14.61 4.08
CA VAL A 160 -1.74 -14.66 2.72
C VAL A 160 -2.46 -15.68 1.83
N GLY A 161 -3.28 -16.57 2.39
CA GLY A 161 -4.04 -17.56 1.61
C GLY A 161 -3.15 -18.63 0.96
N SER A 162 -1.96 -18.86 1.52
CA SER A 162 -0.93 -19.74 0.95
C SER A 162 -1.15 -21.23 1.21
N GLY A 163 -2.10 -21.59 2.09
CA GLY A 163 -2.26 -22.94 2.64
C GLY A 163 -1.26 -23.28 3.74
N SER A 164 -0.46 -22.31 4.18
CA SER A 164 0.50 -22.40 5.28
C SER A 164 0.29 -21.23 6.25
N THR A 165 0.90 -21.30 7.44
CA THR A 165 0.96 -20.19 8.41
C THR A 165 2.32 -19.47 8.41
N ALA A 166 3.28 -19.90 7.59
CA ALA A 166 4.58 -19.25 7.48
C ALA A 166 4.49 -17.90 6.74
N ASN A 167 5.18 -16.89 7.27
CA ASN A 167 5.32 -15.57 6.61
C ASN A 167 5.86 -15.74 5.18
N GLN A 168 5.38 -14.90 4.27
CA GLN A 168 5.77 -14.95 2.87
C GLN A 168 6.66 -13.75 2.55
N PRO A 169 7.97 -13.96 2.32
CA PRO A 169 8.91 -12.84 2.15
C PRO A 169 8.85 -12.17 0.78
N THR A 170 8.14 -12.77 -0.17
CA THR A 170 7.91 -12.26 -1.52
C THR A 170 6.45 -12.48 -1.92
N PRO A 171 5.90 -11.68 -2.84
CA PRO A 171 4.54 -11.84 -3.35
C PRO A 171 4.26 -13.28 -3.80
N ARG A 172 3.21 -13.88 -3.25
CA ARG A 172 2.76 -15.24 -3.60
C ARG A 172 1.37 -15.18 -4.21
N LYS A 173 1.18 -15.85 -5.35
CA LYS A 173 -0.15 -15.96 -5.97
C LYS A 173 -1.10 -16.71 -5.03
N VAL A 174 -2.28 -16.15 -4.79
CA VAL A 174 -3.34 -16.74 -3.97
C VAL A 174 -4.15 -17.70 -4.84
N THR A 175 -3.87 -19.00 -4.75
CA THR A 175 -4.49 -20.00 -5.61
C THR A 175 -5.56 -20.84 -4.94
N ASN A 176 -5.60 -20.90 -3.60
CA ASN A 176 -6.39 -21.92 -2.91
C ASN A 176 -7.91 -21.75 -3.12
N CYS A 177 -8.47 -20.61 -2.68
CA CYS A 177 -9.89 -20.30 -2.83
C CYS A 177 -10.25 -19.61 -4.16
N LEU A 178 -9.25 -19.21 -4.94
CA LEU A 178 -9.39 -18.34 -6.12
C LEU A 178 -8.85 -18.99 -7.40
N HIS A 179 -8.56 -20.30 -7.40
CA HIS A 179 -8.05 -20.99 -8.58
C HIS A 179 -8.98 -20.77 -9.78
N THR A 180 -8.43 -20.32 -10.92
CA THR A 180 -9.15 -19.96 -12.16
C THR A 180 -10.19 -18.85 -12.07
N LYS A 181 -10.33 -18.18 -10.92
CA LYS A 181 -11.31 -17.10 -10.73
C LYS A 181 -10.67 -15.75 -11.04
N ARG A 182 -11.48 -14.83 -11.56
CA ARG A 182 -11.06 -13.45 -11.86
C ARG A 182 -11.45 -12.53 -10.70
N VAL A 183 -10.45 -12.07 -9.96
CA VAL A 183 -10.65 -11.06 -8.91
C VAL A 183 -10.80 -9.68 -9.55
N VAL A 184 -11.72 -8.87 -9.03
CA VAL A 184 -11.98 -7.50 -9.50
C VAL A 184 -11.85 -6.44 -8.42
N ASN A 185 -11.81 -6.83 -7.14
CA ASN A 185 -11.58 -5.92 -6.02
C ASN A 185 -10.95 -6.65 -4.83
N ILE A 186 -10.17 -5.94 -4.03
CA ILE A 186 -9.49 -6.48 -2.85
C ILE A 186 -9.60 -5.57 -1.64
N ALA A 187 -9.63 -6.16 -0.45
CA ALA A 187 -9.55 -5.42 0.80
C ALA A 187 -8.82 -6.23 1.87
N CYS A 188 -8.14 -5.53 2.77
CA CYS A 188 -7.50 -6.12 3.94
C CYS A 188 -8.21 -5.66 5.22
N GLY A 189 -8.51 -6.61 6.11
CA GLY A 189 -8.68 -6.33 7.53
C GLY A 189 -7.32 -6.30 8.25
N GLN A 190 -7.34 -6.20 9.57
CA GLN A 190 -6.11 -6.26 10.37
C GLN A 190 -5.34 -7.59 10.15
N THR A 191 -6.06 -8.70 10.27
CA THR A 191 -5.52 -10.07 10.20
C THR A 191 -6.31 -10.96 9.24
N SER A 192 -7.15 -10.36 8.40
CA SER A 192 -7.96 -11.02 7.39
C SER A 192 -7.83 -10.31 6.03
N SER A 193 -8.23 -11.00 4.99
CA SER A 193 -8.17 -10.56 3.61
C SER A 193 -9.46 -10.93 2.90
N MET A 194 -9.86 -10.08 1.95
CA MET A 194 -11.08 -10.24 1.18
C MET A 194 -10.82 -9.99 -0.30
N ALA A 195 -11.53 -10.71 -1.15
CA ALA A 195 -11.54 -10.52 -2.59
C ALA A 195 -12.96 -10.63 -3.14
N VAL A 196 -13.29 -9.75 -4.09
CA VAL A 196 -14.54 -9.80 -4.87
C VAL A 196 -14.22 -10.32 -6.25
N LEU A 197 -15.03 -11.26 -6.74
CA LEU A 197 -14.93 -11.80 -8.09
C LEU A 197 -15.76 -11.02 -9.10
N ASP A 198 -15.48 -11.20 -10.38
CA ASP A 198 -16.32 -10.68 -11.47
C ASP A 198 -17.75 -11.23 -11.46
N SER A 199 -17.95 -12.43 -10.89
CA SER A 199 -19.26 -13.02 -10.61
C SER A 199 -20.04 -12.31 -9.49
N GLY A 200 -19.38 -11.44 -8.71
CA GLY A 200 -19.95 -10.79 -7.52
C GLY A 200 -19.81 -11.58 -6.22
N GLU A 201 -19.25 -12.80 -6.26
CA GLU A 201 -18.95 -13.56 -5.04
C GLU A 201 -17.84 -12.88 -4.22
N VAL A 202 -17.94 -12.98 -2.89
CA VAL A 202 -16.94 -12.46 -1.96
C VAL A 202 -16.28 -13.62 -1.22
N TYR A 203 -14.95 -13.64 -1.24
CA TYR A 203 -14.13 -14.62 -0.51
C TYR A 203 -13.38 -13.91 0.60
N GLY A 204 -13.41 -14.48 1.80
CA GLY A 204 -12.64 -14.02 2.95
C GLY A 204 -11.74 -15.12 3.49
N TRP A 205 -10.54 -14.77 3.94
CA TRP A 205 -9.62 -15.69 4.61
C TRP A 205 -8.75 -14.95 5.64
N GLY A 206 -8.11 -15.70 6.55
CA GLY A 206 -7.34 -15.16 7.67
C GLY A 206 -8.01 -15.45 9.01
N TYR A 207 -7.77 -14.57 10.00
CA TYR A 207 -8.38 -14.69 11.31
C TYR A 207 -9.87 -14.28 11.28
N ASN A 208 -10.73 -15.10 11.90
CA ASN A 208 -12.17 -14.87 12.06
C ASN A 208 -12.47 -14.38 13.49
#